data_AF-A0A0C2F5H6-F1
#
_entry.id   AF-A0A0C2F5H6-F1
#
_cell.length_a   1.000
_cell.length_b   1.000
_cell.length_c   1.000
_cell.angle_alpha   90.00
_cell.angle_beta   90.00
_cell.angle_gamma   90.00
#
_symmetry.space_group_name_H-M   'P 1'
#
loop_
_entity.id
_entity.type
_entity.pdbx_description
1 polymer ?
#
loop_
_entity_poly.entity_id
_entity_poly.type
_entity_poly.pdbx_seq_one_letter_code
_entity_poly.pdbx_strand_id
1 'polypeptide(L)'
;MSGVEHSSYYDRRMRQSPALIRARRPYLFKNTVLGLGISSFALGVYAYTIHVIGQDDFDDVQVPSEPAQSIQQRTQQAQQTAQIQTQAQALAKK
;
A
#
# COMPACT_ATOMS: atom_id res chain seq x y z
N MET A 1 37.64 45.48 6.19
CA MET A 1 37.57 44.95 4.82
C MET A 1 36.20 44.33 4.64
N SER A 2 35.25 45.09 4.09
CA SER A 2 33.89 44.64 3.82
C SER A 2 33.89 43.69 2.62
N GLY A 3 33.90 42.38 2.90
CA GLY A 3 33.67 41.37 1.89
C GLY A 3 32.29 41.58 1.27
N VAL A 4 32.22 41.59 -0.05
CA VAL A 4 30.95 41.53 -0.77
C VAL A 4 30.34 40.16 -0.44
N GLU A 5 29.45 40.12 0.55
CA GLU A 5 28.65 38.93 0.87
C GLU A 5 27.81 38.62 -0.38
N HIS A 6 28.21 37.61 -1.14
CA HIS A 6 27.46 37.16 -2.30
C HIS A 6 26.08 36.72 -1.82
N SER A 7 25.03 37.46 -2.20
CA SER A 7 23.66 37.18 -1.77
C SER A 7 23.19 35.87 -2.38
N SER A 8 23.54 34.76 -1.73
CA SER A 8 23.08 33.44 -2.12
C SER A 8 21.56 33.37 -1.99
N TYR A 9 20.94 32.57 -2.85
CA TYR A 9 19.51 32.27 -2.82
C TYR A 9 19.06 31.65 -1.48
N TYR A 10 20.00 31.08 -0.75
CA TYR A 10 19.79 30.48 0.55
C TYR A 10 20.65 31.17 1.62
N ASP A 11 20.06 31.38 2.78
CA ASP A 11 20.75 31.83 3.98
C ASP A 11 21.68 30.71 4.51
N ARG A 12 22.63 31.03 5.39
CA ARG A 12 23.56 30.10 6.03
C ARG A 12 22.86 28.95 6.77
N ARG A 13 21.58 29.14 7.13
CA ARG A 13 20.69 28.13 7.72
C ARG A 13 19.85 27.34 6.71
N MET A 14 20.19 27.39 5.41
CA MET A 14 19.46 26.77 4.30
C MET A 14 18.01 27.24 4.15
N ARG A 15 17.69 28.44 4.68
CA ARG A 15 16.38 29.06 4.52
C ARG A 15 16.34 29.86 3.22
N GLN A 16 15.20 29.88 2.56
CA GLN A 16 15.03 30.69 1.34
C GLN A 16 15.15 32.17 1.66
N SER A 17 15.92 32.91 0.85
CA SER A 17 16.04 34.35 1.04
C SER A 17 14.74 35.09 0.70
N PRO A 18 14.49 36.28 1.27
CA PRO A 18 13.29 37.08 0.99
C PRO A 18 13.12 37.45 -0.49
N ALA A 19 14.24 37.60 -1.23
CA ALA A 19 14.23 37.84 -2.67
C ALA A 19 13.65 36.64 -3.44
N LEU A 20 14.06 35.44 -3.06
CA LEU A 20 13.64 34.20 -3.69
C LEU A 20 12.18 33.86 -3.43
N ILE A 21 11.70 34.08 -2.20
CA ILE A 21 10.29 33.86 -1.85
C ILE A 21 9.39 34.72 -2.74
N ARG A 22 9.73 36.01 -2.93
CA ARG A 22 8.98 36.94 -3.78
C ARG A 22 8.93 36.50 -5.24
N ALA A 23 10.06 36.06 -5.78
CA ALA A 23 10.16 35.56 -7.14
C ALA A 23 9.28 34.31 -7.37
N ARG A 24 9.06 33.49 -6.33
CA ARG A 24 8.23 32.27 -6.42
C ARG A 24 6.75 32.48 -6.16
N ARG A 25 6.35 33.60 -5.52
CA ARG A 25 4.93 33.91 -5.23
C ARG A 25 3.96 33.62 -6.39
N PRO A 26 4.24 34.00 -7.65
CA PRO A 26 3.29 33.75 -8.74
C PRO A 26 3.18 32.28 -9.15
N TYR A 27 4.19 31.45 -8.90
CA TYR A 27 4.23 30.04 -9.33
C TYR A 27 3.73 29.08 -8.27
N LEU A 28 3.79 29.44 -6.98
CA LEU A 28 3.29 28.58 -5.91
C LEU A 28 1.82 28.25 -6.11
N PHE A 29 0.97 29.26 -6.32
CA PHE A 29 -0.46 29.04 -6.53
C PHE A 29 -0.74 28.28 -7.84
N LYS A 30 -0.15 28.72 -8.95
CA LYS A 30 -0.38 28.10 -10.28
C LYS A 30 0.05 26.63 -10.31
N ASN A 31 1.20 26.32 -9.72
CA ASN A 31 1.72 24.95 -9.68
C ASN A 31 0.93 24.08 -8.70
N THR A 32 0.47 24.63 -7.57
CA THR A 32 -0.42 23.89 -6.65
C THR A 32 -1.73 23.55 -7.32
N VAL A 33 -2.37 24.50 -8.01
CA VAL A 33 -3.61 24.24 -8.75
C VAL A 33 -3.41 23.18 -9.82
N LEU A 34 -2.32 23.28 -10.61
CA LEU A 34 -2.00 22.29 -11.62
C LEU A 34 -1.75 20.91 -10.99
N GLY A 35 -0.96 20.84 -9.92
CA GLY A 35 -0.68 19.60 -9.19
C GLY A 35 -1.96 18.95 -8.66
N LEU A 36 -2.83 19.74 -8.01
CA LEU A 36 -4.13 19.26 -7.54
C LEU A 36 -5.02 18.80 -8.69
N GLY A 37 -5.03 19.51 -9.81
CA GLY A 37 -5.76 19.10 -11.02
C GLY A 37 -5.32 17.73 -11.51
N ILE A 38 -4.01 17.52 -11.69
CA ILE A 38 -3.44 16.24 -12.12
C ILE A 38 -3.74 15.13 -11.10
N SER A 39 -3.52 15.39 -9.81
CA SER A 39 -3.81 14.41 -8.75
C SER A 39 -5.28 14.03 -8.69
N SER A 40 -6.19 15.01 -8.76
CA SER A 40 -7.64 14.77 -8.76
C SER A 40 -8.09 13.97 -9.97
N PHE A 41 -7.53 14.25 -11.15
CA PHE A 41 -7.82 13.50 -12.36
C PHE A 41 -7.37 12.04 -12.24
N ALA A 42 -6.14 11.80 -11.78
CA ALA A 42 -5.61 10.45 -11.60
C ALA A 42 -6.42 9.65 -10.57
N LEU A 43 -6.70 10.25 -9.41
CA LEU A 43 -7.52 9.64 -8.37
C LEU A 43 -8.96 9.38 -8.84
N GLY A 44 -9.51 10.30 -9.64
CA GLY A 44 -10.83 10.16 -10.23
C GLY A 44 -10.92 8.97 -11.18
N VAL A 45 -9.95 8.83 -12.09
CA VAL A 45 -9.87 7.66 -12.99
C VAL A 45 -9.71 6.36 -12.19
N TYR A 46 -8.83 6.35 -11.18
CA TYR A 46 -8.63 5.18 -10.33
C TYR A 46 -9.92 4.77 -9.59
N ALA A 47 -10.56 5.71 -8.92
CA ALA A 47 -11.80 5.46 -8.18
C ALA A 47 -12.94 5.03 -9.13
N TYR A 48 -13.06 5.67 -10.29
CA TYR A 48 -14.05 5.32 -11.31
C TYR A 48 -13.85 3.88 -11.81
N THR A 49 -12.60 3.48 -12.05
CA THR A 49 -12.27 2.12 -12.49
C THR A 49 -12.79 1.08 -11.49
N ILE A 50 -12.54 1.27 -10.19
CA ILE A 50 -13.02 0.36 -9.15
C ILE A 50 -14.55 0.38 -9.08
N HIS A 51 -15.18 1.55 -9.17
CA HIS A 51 -16.64 1.67 -9.09
C HIS A 51 -17.36 0.99 -10.25
N VAL A 52 -16.82 1.08 -11.47
CA VAL A 52 -17.44 0.53 -12.67
C VAL A 52 -17.17 -0.96 -12.82
N ILE A 53 -15.94 -1.40 -12.58
CA ILE A 53 -15.57 -2.81 -12.78
C ILE A 53 -15.98 -3.67 -11.59
N GLY A 54 -16.00 -3.12 -10.37
CA GLY A 54 -16.30 -3.87 -9.15
C GLY A 54 -17.76 -4.30 -8.97
N GLN A 55 -18.60 -4.16 -10.00
CA GLN A 55 -20.03 -4.52 -9.97
C GLN A 55 -20.31 -5.92 -10.53
N ASP A 56 -19.27 -6.67 -10.90
CA ASP A 56 -19.41 -8.00 -11.48
C ASP A 56 -19.64 -9.05 -10.39
N ASP A 57 -20.79 -9.72 -10.43
CA ASP A 57 -21.12 -10.87 -9.57
C ASP A 57 -20.58 -12.13 -10.29
N PHE A 58 -19.42 -12.63 -9.85
CA PHE A 58 -18.70 -13.78 -10.43
C PHE A 58 -19.44 -15.14 -10.25
N ASP A 59 -20.77 -15.14 -10.26
CA ASP A 59 -21.65 -16.29 -10.01
C ASP A 59 -21.61 -17.32 -11.14
N ASP A 60 -21.20 -16.90 -12.34
CA ASP A 60 -21.01 -17.79 -13.49
C ASP A 60 -19.65 -18.52 -13.46
N VAL A 61 -18.69 -18.03 -12.67
CA VAL A 61 -17.39 -18.65 -12.48
C VAL A 61 -17.52 -19.81 -11.48
N GLN A 62 -17.65 -21.02 -12.01
CA GLN A 62 -17.61 -22.26 -11.22
C GLN A 62 -16.24 -22.41 -10.56
N VAL A 63 -16.13 -22.10 -9.26
CA VAL A 63 -14.94 -22.41 -8.47
C VAL A 63 -14.85 -23.94 -8.29
N PRO A 64 -13.78 -24.60 -8.77
CA PRO A 64 -13.59 -26.00 -8.49
C PRO A 64 -13.43 -26.16 -6.97
N SER A 65 -14.39 -26.80 -6.31
CA SER A 65 -14.24 -27.24 -4.93
C SER A 65 -12.95 -28.05 -4.80
N GLU A 66 -12.13 -27.77 -3.77
CA GLU A 66 -10.87 -28.50 -3.51
C GLU A 66 -11.08 -30.00 -3.79
N PRO A 67 -10.21 -30.65 -4.60
CA PRO A 67 -10.41 -32.04 -4.97
C PRO A 67 -10.60 -32.86 -3.70
N ALA A 68 -11.66 -33.65 -3.61
CA ALA A 68 -12.07 -34.36 -2.39
C ALA A 68 -10.92 -35.18 -1.76
N GLN A 69 -9.96 -35.61 -2.58
CA GLN A 69 -8.72 -36.27 -2.17
C GLN A 69 -7.89 -35.43 -1.19
N SER A 70 -7.82 -34.10 -1.37
CA SER A 70 -7.09 -33.19 -0.50
C SER A 70 -7.75 -33.03 0.87
N ILE A 71 -9.09 -32.98 0.93
CA ILE A 71 -9.86 -32.94 2.17
C ILE A 71 -9.71 -34.27 2.93
N GLN A 72 -9.81 -35.40 2.23
CA GLN A 72 -9.63 -36.73 2.82
C GLN A 72 -8.22 -36.93 3.37
N GLN A 73 -7.19 -36.51 2.61
CA GLN A 73 -5.79 -36.57 3.06
C GLN A 73 -5.55 -35.70 4.30
N ARG A 74 -6.10 -34.46 4.35
CA ARG A 74 -5.97 -33.56 5.51
C ARG A 74 -6.67 -34.13 6.74
N THR A 75 -7.83 -34.75 6.56
CA THR A 75 -8.60 -35.37 7.66
C THR A 75 -7.89 -36.61 8.20
N GLN A 76 -7.28 -37.43 7.34
CA GLN A 76 -6.49 -38.59 7.75
C GLN A 76 -5.21 -38.20 8.50
N GLN A 77 -4.52 -37.15 8.05
CA GLN A 77 -3.32 -36.62 8.72
C GLN A 77 -3.64 -36.03 10.11
N ALA A 78 -4.79 -35.36 10.25
CA ALA A 78 -5.26 -34.86 11.54
C ALA A 78 -5.61 -35.99 12.53
N GLN A 79 -6.16 -37.10 12.04
CA GLN A 79 -6.47 -38.26 12.88
C GLN A 79 -5.21 -39.01 13.32
N GLN A 80 -4.22 -39.16 12.44
CA GLN A 80 -2.95 -39.81 12.77
C GLN A 80 -2.16 -39.02 13.81
N THR A 81 -2.12 -37.69 13.70
CA THR A 81 -1.43 -36.84 14.69
C THR A 81 -2.11 -36.85 16.06
N ALA A 82 -3.45 -36.92 16.13
CA ALA A 82 -4.17 -37.08 17.39
C ALA A 82 -3.92 -38.46 18.06
N GLN A 83 -3.80 -39.52 17.26
CA GLN A 83 -3.50 -40.86 17.76
C GLN A 83 -2.04 -41.00 18.26
N ILE A 84 -1.08 -40.36 17.57
CA ILE A 84 0.32 -40.36 18.01
C ILE A 84 0.47 -39.61 19.34
N GLN A 85 -0.24 -38.49 19.54
CA GLN A 85 -0.21 -37.77 20.82
C GLN A 85 -0.85 -38.55 21.95
N THR A 86 -1.97 -39.22 21.73
CA THR A 86 -2.61 -40.04 22.79
C THR A 86 -1.77 -41.26 23.17
N GLN A 87 -1.07 -41.89 22.20
CA GLN A 87 -0.13 -42.97 22.48
C GLN A 87 1.12 -42.48 23.21
N ALA A 88 1.68 -41.33 22.82
CA ALA A 88 2.82 -40.72 23.52
C ALA A 88 2.46 -40.35 24.97
N GLN A 89 1.25 -39.85 25.21
CA GLN A 89 0.76 -39.55 26.56
C GLN A 89 0.51 -40.81 27.39
N ALA A 90 0.06 -41.90 26.76
CA ALA A 90 -0.13 -43.20 27.43
C ALA A 90 1.20 -43.88 27.80
N LEU A 91 2.24 -43.71 26.97
CA LEU A 91 3.59 -44.20 27.25
C LEU A 91 4.31 -43.36 28.33
N ALA A 92 4.06 -42.06 28.39
CA ALA A 92 4.65 -41.18 29.41
C ALA A 92 4.05 -41.34 30.82
N LYS A 93 2.99 -42.13 30.98
CA LYS A 93 2.28 -42.34 32.25
C LYS A 93 2.59 -43.70 32.91
N LYS A 94 3.62 -44.42 32.43
CA LYS A 94 4.23 -45.58 33.09
C LYS A 94 5.56 -45.18 33.71
#